data_AF-A0A841RG45-F1
#
_entry.id   AF-A0A841RG45-F1
#
_cell.length_a   1.000
_cell.length_b   1.000
_cell.length_c   1.000
_cell.angle_alpha   90.00
_cell.angle_beta   90.00
_cell.angle_gamma   90.00
#
_symmetry.space_group_name_H-M   'P 1'
#
loop_
_entity.id
_entity.type
_entity.pdbx_description
1 polymer ?
#
loop_
_entity_poly.entity_id
_entity_poly.type
_entity_poly.pdbx_seq_one_letter_code
_entity_poly.pdbx_strand_id
1 'polypeptide(L)'
;MFIHQSDFSGNERQLKVLMKAIREDNILAWNSFVKKSGPRFKADLKGINLSDFNLKEINLANADLSGADFTGSDLRRANLSGAKLENSSFHSANLQGCRLGKANLKKSDMTRTDLSHAVFSGAQIQGINFTDCRFDQTDFRGTDLKGLDLDKIDLKKIKTEKPVKVKVKTEKQDLPDDKKIKSPWLIAREEEEERRNNRLKKEEEERVKEEAELKRKLGKGKNPWKKV
;
A
#
# COMPACT_ATOMS: atom_id res chain seq x y z
N MET A 1 35.57 -23.69 -15.27
CA MET A 1 35.24 -22.38 -15.87
C MET A 1 34.70 -21.49 -14.76
N PHE A 2 35.48 -20.49 -14.33
CA PHE A 2 35.04 -19.50 -13.34
C PHE A 2 33.98 -18.61 -13.99
N ILE A 3 32.88 -18.38 -13.30
CA ILE A 3 31.84 -17.45 -13.74
C ILE A 3 32.36 -16.06 -13.36
N HIS A 4 32.88 -15.31 -14.32
CA HIS A 4 33.18 -13.90 -14.12
C HIS A 4 31.87 -13.13 -14.28
N GLN A 5 31.11 -12.98 -13.18
CA GLN A 5 30.06 -11.97 -13.10
C GLN A 5 30.77 -10.64 -12.78
N SER A 6 30.78 -9.70 -13.72
CA SER A 6 31.42 -8.39 -13.61
C SER A 6 31.04 -7.64 -12.34
N ASP A 7 29.82 -7.84 -11.87
CA ASP A 7 29.21 -7.08 -10.78
C ASP A 7 29.13 -7.88 -9.46
N PHE A 8 29.51 -9.16 -9.49
CA PHE A 8 29.52 -10.00 -8.30
C PHE A 8 30.67 -9.59 -7.37
N SER A 9 30.33 -9.27 -6.13
CA SER A 9 31.29 -8.84 -5.10
C SER A 9 31.13 -9.60 -3.77
N GLY A 10 30.37 -10.69 -3.78
CA GLY A 10 30.12 -11.53 -2.61
C GLY A 10 31.14 -12.66 -2.42
N ASN A 11 30.75 -13.66 -1.63
CA ASN A 11 31.59 -14.79 -1.29
C ASN A 11 31.66 -15.85 -2.41
N GLU A 12 32.83 -16.01 -3.03
CA GLU A 12 33.03 -16.96 -4.13
C GLU A 12 32.75 -18.43 -3.78
N ARG A 13 33.01 -18.85 -2.54
CA ARG A 13 32.75 -20.24 -2.13
C ARG A 13 31.25 -20.51 -2.10
N GLN A 14 30.49 -19.57 -1.56
CA GLN A 14 29.03 -19.65 -1.52
C GLN A 14 28.44 -19.60 -2.93
N LEU A 15 28.95 -18.71 -3.79
CA LEU A 15 28.58 -18.65 -5.21
C LEU A 15 28.77 -20.01 -5.90
N LYS A 16 29.93 -20.65 -5.71
CA LYS A 16 30.19 -21.98 -6.31
C LYS A 16 29.20 -23.04 -5.84
N VAL A 17 28.85 -23.05 -4.55
CA VAL A 17 27.88 -24.01 -4.00
C VAL A 17 26.48 -23.74 -4.55
N LEU A 18 26.05 -22.48 -4.58
CA LEU A 18 24.76 -22.08 -5.13
C LEU A 18 24.64 -22.40 -6.62
N MET A 19 25.62 -21.98 -7.43
CA MET A 19 25.58 -22.21 -8.87
C MET A 19 25.67 -23.67 -9.24
N LYS A 20 26.36 -24.49 -8.44
CA LYS A 20 26.32 -25.95 -8.58
C LYS A 20 24.91 -26.48 -8.34
N ALA A 21 24.29 -26.10 -7.22
CA ALA A 21 22.93 -26.52 -6.89
C ALA A 21 21.91 -26.13 -7.97
N ILE A 22 22.00 -24.91 -8.52
CA ILE A 22 21.09 -24.44 -9.58
C ILE A 22 21.30 -25.22 -10.88
N ARG A 23 22.55 -25.41 -11.32
CA ARG A 23 22.87 -26.13 -12.57
C ARG A 23 22.49 -27.60 -12.54
N GLU A 24 22.51 -28.20 -11.35
CA GLU A 24 22.12 -29.59 -11.11
C GLU A 24 20.62 -29.72 -10.78
N ASP A 25 19.82 -28.64 -10.91
CA ASP A 25 18.40 -28.58 -10.52
C ASP A 25 18.13 -29.12 -9.11
N ASN A 26 19.07 -28.87 -8.19
CA ASN A 26 19.11 -29.41 -6.85
C ASN A 26 19.11 -28.28 -5.81
N ILE A 27 18.04 -27.48 -5.80
CA ILE A 27 17.84 -26.41 -4.82
C ILE A 27 17.87 -26.94 -3.37
N LEU A 28 17.50 -28.20 -3.16
CA LEU A 28 17.57 -28.87 -1.85
C LEU A 28 19.01 -28.97 -1.32
N ALA A 29 20.01 -29.11 -2.19
CA ALA A 29 21.41 -29.10 -1.79
C ALA A 29 21.83 -27.74 -1.19
N TRP A 30 21.43 -26.63 -1.83
CA TRP A 30 21.64 -25.29 -1.28
C TRP A 30 20.90 -25.10 0.05
N ASN A 31 19.61 -25.46 0.10
CA ASN A 31 18.82 -25.34 1.32
C ASN A 31 19.40 -26.15 2.49
N SER A 32 19.92 -27.35 2.20
CA SER A 32 20.62 -28.20 3.17
C SER A 32 21.94 -27.60 3.62
N PHE A 33 22.71 -27.00 2.70
CA PHE A 33 23.93 -26.28 3.02
C PHE A 33 23.65 -25.11 3.99
N VAL A 34 22.69 -24.25 3.65
CA VAL A 34 22.25 -23.13 4.51
C VAL A 34 21.85 -23.61 5.90
N LYS A 35 21.05 -24.69 5.97
CA LYS A 35 20.63 -25.29 7.24
C LYS A 35 21.81 -25.78 8.09
N LYS A 36 22.78 -26.46 7.47
CA LYS A 36 23.99 -26.99 8.14
C LYS A 36 24.93 -25.88 8.60
N SER A 37 24.97 -24.74 7.90
CA SER A 37 25.78 -23.58 8.30
C SER A 37 25.25 -22.87 9.57
N GLY A 38 24.03 -23.19 10.00
CA GLY A 38 23.48 -22.78 11.29
C GLY A 38 22.67 -21.47 11.25
N PRO A 39 22.04 -21.08 12.37
CA PRO A 39 21.04 -20.01 12.42
C PRO A 39 21.61 -18.60 12.21
N ARG A 40 22.92 -18.42 12.37
CA ARG A 40 23.61 -17.12 12.15
C ARG A 40 24.17 -16.99 10.73
N PHE A 41 24.04 -18.04 9.91
CA PHE A 41 24.53 -18.00 8.55
C PHE A 41 23.80 -16.92 7.75
N LYS A 42 24.57 -16.16 6.98
CA LYS A 42 24.10 -15.18 6.01
C LYS A 42 24.89 -15.41 4.74
N ALA A 43 24.20 -15.64 3.63
CA ALA A 43 24.87 -15.72 2.34
C ALA A 43 25.28 -14.32 1.90
N ASP A 44 26.50 -14.17 1.38
CA ASP A 44 27.01 -12.96 0.77
C ASP A 44 27.07 -13.21 -0.74
N LEU A 45 26.04 -12.71 -1.43
CA LEU A 45 25.79 -12.93 -2.85
C LEU A 45 25.54 -11.59 -3.55
N LYS A 46 26.22 -10.53 -3.08
CA LYS A 46 26.06 -9.18 -3.60
C LYS A 46 26.37 -9.12 -5.10
N GLY A 47 25.46 -8.51 -5.87
CA GLY A 47 25.59 -8.35 -7.32
C GLY A 47 25.50 -9.66 -8.11
N ILE A 48 24.99 -10.74 -7.50
CA ILE A 48 24.84 -12.01 -8.22
C ILE A 48 23.83 -11.87 -9.36
N ASN A 49 24.17 -12.42 -10.51
CA ASN A 49 23.21 -12.64 -11.58
C ASN A 49 22.59 -14.04 -11.43
N LEU A 50 21.28 -14.05 -11.18
CA LEU A 50 20.39 -15.19 -11.07
C LEU A 50 19.20 -15.08 -12.06
N SER A 51 19.39 -14.38 -13.18
CA SER A 51 18.35 -14.22 -14.20
C SER A 51 17.97 -15.56 -14.84
N ASP A 52 16.69 -15.71 -15.17
CA ASP A 52 16.10 -16.85 -15.88
C ASP A 52 16.28 -18.24 -15.23
N PHE A 53 16.76 -18.29 -13.98
CA PHE A 53 16.92 -19.56 -13.26
C PHE A 53 15.62 -20.01 -12.57
N ASN A 54 15.48 -21.33 -12.44
CA ASN A 54 14.52 -21.94 -11.54
C ASN A 54 15.08 -21.92 -10.10
N LEU A 55 14.49 -21.09 -9.25
CA LEU A 55 14.86 -20.87 -7.87
C LEU A 55 13.68 -21.19 -6.92
N LYS A 56 12.75 -22.01 -7.39
CA LYS A 56 11.56 -22.39 -6.62
C LYS A 56 11.96 -22.97 -5.27
N GLU A 57 11.32 -22.49 -4.21
CA GLU A 57 11.55 -22.93 -2.82
C GLU A 57 12.99 -22.71 -2.31
N ILE A 58 13.81 -21.89 -2.97
CA ILE A 58 15.17 -21.58 -2.49
C ILE A 58 15.13 -20.83 -1.15
N ASN A 59 16.08 -21.15 -0.26
CA ASN A 59 16.28 -20.45 0.98
C ASN A 59 17.44 -19.45 0.87
N LEU A 60 17.10 -18.17 0.77
CA LEU A 60 18.03 -17.04 0.74
C LEU A 60 17.76 -16.08 1.91
N ALA A 61 17.21 -16.59 3.02
CA ALA A 61 16.89 -15.79 4.18
C ALA A 61 18.14 -15.09 4.75
N ASN A 62 18.01 -13.81 5.09
CA ASN A 62 19.08 -12.95 5.59
C ASN A 62 20.31 -12.80 4.68
N ALA A 63 20.23 -13.22 3.41
CA ALA A 63 21.31 -13.06 2.46
C ALA A 63 21.54 -11.58 2.10
N ASP A 64 22.79 -11.23 1.81
CA ASP A 64 23.14 -10.00 1.11
C ASP A 64 23.04 -10.25 -0.39
N LEU A 65 21.98 -9.71 -0.99
CA LEU A 65 21.65 -9.80 -2.41
C LEU A 65 21.51 -8.38 -2.99
N SER A 66 22.20 -7.40 -2.39
CA SER A 66 22.18 -6.02 -2.86
C SER A 66 22.67 -5.98 -4.32
N GLY A 67 21.91 -5.34 -5.20
CA GLY A 67 22.22 -5.28 -6.64
C GLY A 67 22.11 -6.61 -7.38
N ALA A 68 21.51 -7.65 -6.80
CA ALA A 68 21.30 -8.93 -7.49
C ALA A 68 20.29 -8.79 -8.65
N ASP A 69 20.47 -9.61 -9.68
CA ASP A 69 19.57 -9.70 -10.81
C ASP A 69 18.79 -11.02 -10.79
N PHE A 70 17.47 -10.93 -10.66
CA PHE A 70 16.50 -12.03 -10.67
C PHE A 70 15.56 -11.94 -11.88
N THR A 71 15.91 -11.16 -12.91
CA THR A 71 15.09 -10.96 -14.11
C THR A 71 14.62 -12.29 -14.69
N GLY A 72 13.31 -12.45 -14.91
CA GLY A 72 12.71 -13.67 -15.48
C GLY A 72 12.79 -14.93 -14.61
N SER A 73 13.38 -14.88 -13.42
CA SER A 73 13.57 -16.07 -12.57
C SER A 73 12.27 -16.57 -11.94
N ASP A 74 12.22 -17.86 -11.63
CA ASP A 74 11.13 -18.48 -10.88
C ASP A 74 11.50 -18.59 -9.40
N LEU A 75 10.97 -17.69 -8.59
CA LEU A 75 11.16 -17.60 -7.13
C LEU A 75 9.92 -18.05 -6.35
N ARG A 76 9.05 -18.88 -6.96
CA ARG A 76 7.84 -19.36 -6.30
C ARG A 76 8.17 -20.00 -4.96
N ARG A 77 7.49 -19.54 -3.90
CA ARG A 77 7.65 -20.03 -2.52
C ARG A 77 9.08 -19.91 -1.96
N ALA A 78 9.96 -19.13 -2.58
CA ALA A 78 11.29 -18.85 -2.06
C ALA A 78 11.20 -18.14 -0.71
N ASN A 79 12.27 -18.27 0.09
CA ASN A 79 12.42 -17.57 1.35
C ASN A 79 13.51 -16.51 1.24
N LEU A 80 13.10 -15.26 1.14
CA LEU A 80 13.94 -14.04 1.12
C LEU A 80 13.74 -13.21 2.40
N SER A 81 13.20 -13.81 3.47
CA SER A 81 12.90 -13.08 4.70
C SER A 81 14.17 -12.47 5.29
N GLY A 82 14.12 -11.17 5.61
CA GLY A 82 15.26 -10.41 6.14
C GLY A 82 16.43 -10.22 5.17
N ALA A 83 16.30 -10.60 3.89
CA ALA A 83 17.36 -10.39 2.91
C ALA A 83 17.57 -8.90 2.62
N LYS A 84 18.81 -8.53 2.29
CA LYS A 84 19.14 -7.23 1.72
C LYS A 84 19.05 -7.32 0.21
N LEU A 85 18.17 -6.54 -0.39
CA LEU A 85 17.80 -6.58 -1.79
C LEU A 85 17.82 -5.18 -2.39
N GLU A 86 18.51 -4.22 -1.77
CA GLU A 86 18.55 -2.85 -2.28
C GLU A 86 19.11 -2.80 -3.71
N ASN A 87 18.42 -2.05 -4.58
CA ASN A 87 18.74 -1.91 -6.01
C ASN A 87 18.79 -3.24 -6.78
N SER A 88 18.08 -4.28 -6.33
CA SER A 88 17.96 -5.53 -7.08
C SER A 88 16.93 -5.43 -8.22
N SER A 89 17.07 -6.26 -9.24
CA SER A 89 16.09 -6.41 -10.32
C SER A 89 15.31 -7.71 -10.14
N PHE A 90 13.98 -7.63 -10.20
CA PHE A 90 13.05 -8.75 -10.30
C PHE A 90 12.20 -8.65 -11.56
N HIS A 91 12.66 -7.91 -12.57
CA HIS A 91 11.88 -7.65 -13.78
C HIS A 91 11.29 -8.93 -14.37
N SER A 92 9.97 -9.00 -14.54
CA SER A 92 9.24 -10.17 -15.07
C SER A 92 9.46 -11.49 -14.31
N ALA A 93 9.90 -11.45 -13.04
CA ALA A 93 10.09 -12.64 -12.23
C ALA A 93 8.76 -13.21 -11.68
N ASN A 94 8.77 -14.48 -11.28
CA ASN A 94 7.63 -15.11 -10.61
C ASN A 94 7.92 -15.28 -9.11
N LEU A 95 7.27 -14.47 -8.27
CA LEU A 95 7.44 -14.47 -6.83
C LEU A 95 6.19 -14.99 -6.09
N GLN A 96 5.36 -15.81 -6.77
CA GLN A 96 4.13 -16.31 -6.15
C GLN A 96 4.41 -17.07 -4.85
N GLY A 97 3.79 -16.64 -3.75
CA GLY A 97 3.97 -17.23 -2.42
C GLY A 97 5.35 -16.99 -1.79
N CYS A 98 6.17 -16.11 -2.36
CA CYS A 98 7.50 -15.80 -1.83
C CYS A 98 7.42 -15.09 -0.48
N ARG A 99 8.35 -15.40 0.44
CA ARG A 99 8.46 -14.75 1.74
C ARG A 99 9.51 -13.64 1.68
N LEU A 100 9.05 -12.40 1.79
CA LEU A 100 9.86 -11.16 1.78
C LEU A 100 9.75 -10.40 3.12
N GLY A 101 9.24 -11.04 4.17
CA GLY A 101 9.03 -10.39 5.47
C GLY A 101 10.34 -9.80 6.01
N LYS A 102 10.29 -8.55 6.45
CA LYS A 102 11.45 -7.77 6.94
C LYS A 102 12.61 -7.60 5.93
N ALA A 103 12.43 -7.98 4.66
CA ALA A 103 13.44 -7.76 3.64
C ALA A 103 13.61 -6.26 3.33
N ASN A 104 14.79 -5.86 2.91
CA ASN A 104 15.06 -4.49 2.45
C ASN A 104 15.10 -4.45 0.94
N LEU A 105 14.04 -3.93 0.32
CA LEU A 105 13.80 -3.87 -1.11
C LEU A 105 13.88 -2.44 -1.65
N LYS A 106 14.51 -1.51 -0.92
CA LYS A 106 14.59 -0.12 -1.33
C LYS A 106 15.16 0.00 -2.75
N LYS A 107 14.50 0.80 -3.58
CA LYS A 107 14.90 1.06 -4.98
C LYS A 107 15.02 -0.19 -5.87
N SER A 108 14.39 -1.31 -5.49
CA SER A 108 14.38 -2.50 -6.36
C SER A 108 13.39 -2.30 -7.50
N ASP A 109 13.65 -2.94 -8.63
CA ASP A 109 12.69 -3.02 -9.73
C ASP A 109 11.89 -4.32 -9.63
N MET A 110 10.57 -4.23 -9.50
CA MET A 110 9.65 -5.38 -9.56
C MET A 110 8.73 -5.30 -10.78
N THR A 111 9.04 -4.48 -11.78
CA THR A 111 8.18 -4.31 -12.96
C THR A 111 7.77 -5.67 -13.57
N ARG A 112 6.48 -5.84 -13.85
CA ARG A 112 5.88 -7.08 -14.43
C ARG A 112 6.06 -8.35 -13.59
N THR A 113 6.30 -8.22 -12.29
CA THR A 113 6.44 -9.38 -11.39
C THR A 113 5.07 -9.96 -10.99
N ASP A 114 4.99 -11.28 -10.86
CA ASP A 114 3.88 -11.93 -10.17
C ASP A 114 4.16 -12.04 -8.65
N LEU A 115 3.49 -11.23 -7.85
CA LEU A 115 3.60 -11.20 -6.38
C LEU A 115 2.41 -11.87 -5.68
N SER A 116 1.62 -12.65 -6.41
CA SER A 116 0.42 -13.28 -5.85
C SER A 116 0.75 -14.12 -4.62
N HIS A 117 0.02 -13.96 -3.53
CA HIS A 117 0.24 -14.62 -2.25
C HIS A 117 1.62 -14.36 -1.58
N ALA A 118 2.43 -13.42 -2.10
CA ALA A 118 3.69 -13.07 -1.48
C ALA A 118 3.47 -12.37 -0.13
N VAL A 119 4.45 -12.48 0.78
CA VAL A 119 4.38 -11.93 2.14
C VAL A 119 5.48 -10.89 2.33
N PHE A 120 5.09 -9.62 2.38
CA PHE A 120 5.97 -8.47 2.57
C PHE A 120 6.01 -7.97 4.02
N SER A 121 5.48 -8.71 5.01
CA SER A 121 5.23 -8.14 6.32
C SER A 121 6.48 -7.51 6.97
N GLY A 122 6.43 -6.20 7.24
CA GLY A 122 7.55 -5.44 7.79
C GLY A 122 8.71 -5.18 6.83
N ALA A 123 8.55 -5.44 5.54
CA ALA A 123 9.56 -5.15 4.52
C ALA A 123 9.77 -3.63 4.34
N GLN A 124 10.95 -3.26 3.87
CA GLN A 124 11.27 -1.88 3.50
C GLN A 124 11.18 -1.75 1.98
N ILE A 125 10.21 -0.99 1.47
CA ILE A 125 9.90 -0.93 0.03
C ILE A 125 9.97 0.49 -0.53
N GLN A 126 10.70 1.40 0.11
CA GLN A 126 10.79 2.79 -0.33
C GLN A 126 11.46 2.90 -1.71
N GLY A 127 10.78 3.55 -2.66
CA GLY A 127 11.27 3.73 -4.03
C GLY A 127 11.25 2.45 -4.88
N ILE A 128 10.55 1.40 -4.46
CA ILE A 128 10.37 0.21 -5.28
C ILE A 128 9.48 0.52 -6.50
N ASN A 129 9.77 -0.11 -7.64
CA ASN A 129 8.93 -0.01 -8.82
C ASN A 129 7.99 -1.21 -8.93
N PHE A 130 6.68 -0.96 -8.84
CA PHE A 130 5.63 -1.97 -8.92
C PHE A 130 4.80 -1.93 -10.22
N THR A 131 5.31 -1.28 -11.26
CA THR A 131 4.61 -1.13 -12.53
C THR A 131 4.23 -2.52 -13.10
N ASP A 132 2.99 -2.66 -13.57
CA ASP A 132 2.45 -3.89 -14.15
C ASP A 132 2.55 -5.17 -13.28
N CYS A 133 2.62 -5.02 -11.95
CA CYS A 133 2.68 -6.15 -11.03
C CYS A 133 1.31 -6.80 -10.77
N ARG A 134 1.31 -8.11 -10.47
CA ARG A 134 0.15 -8.82 -9.94
C ARG A 134 0.23 -8.93 -8.41
N PHE A 135 -0.83 -8.49 -7.70
CA PHE A 135 -0.88 -8.44 -6.23
C PHE A 135 -1.96 -9.33 -5.59
N ASP A 136 -2.44 -10.36 -6.30
CA ASP A 136 -3.57 -11.16 -5.82
C ASP A 136 -3.22 -11.83 -4.47
N GLN A 137 -3.95 -11.46 -3.41
CA GLN A 137 -3.78 -11.98 -2.05
C GLN A 137 -2.41 -11.71 -1.40
N THR A 138 -1.66 -10.71 -1.88
CA THR A 138 -0.38 -10.30 -1.29
C THR A 138 -0.57 -9.69 0.10
N ASP A 139 0.34 -9.99 1.03
CA ASP A 139 0.31 -9.48 2.41
C ASP A 139 1.31 -8.34 2.62
N PHE A 140 0.82 -7.14 2.85
CA PHE A 140 1.60 -5.93 3.14
C PHE A 140 1.46 -5.45 4.59
N ARG A 141 0.98 -6.28 5.52
CA ARG A 141 0.81 -5.87 6.92
C ARG A 141 2.13 -5.48 7.58
N GLY A 142 2.15 -4.38 8.32
CA GLY A 142 3.35 -3.84 8.94
C GLY A 142 4.36 -3.20 7.96
N THR A 143 4.02 -3.08 6.68
CA THR A 143 4.85 -2.44 5.66
C THR A 143 4.48 -0.98 5.49
N ASP A 144 5.47 -0.08 5.42
CA ASP A 144 5.22 1.33 5.15
C ASP A 144 4.96 1.55 3.66
N LEU A 145 3.71 1.80 3.30
CA LEU A 145 3.27 2.06 1.92
C LEU A 145 3.32 3.55 1.54
N LYS A 146 3.78 4.44 2.45
CA LYS A 146 3.80 5.88 2.18
C LYS A 146 4.75 6.20 1.01
N GLY A 147 4.28 7.06 0.10
CA GLY A 147 5.07 7.54 -1.03
C GLY A 147 5.22 6.53 -2.18
N LEU A 148 4.53 5.38 -2.10
CA LEU A 148 4.33 4.54 -3.27
C LEU A 148 3.28 5.17 -4.19
N ASP A 149 3.48 4.97 -5.49
CA ASP A 149 2.47 5.24 -6.51
C ASP A 149 1.35 4.20 -6.39
N LEU A 150 0.42 4.45 -5.46
CA LEU A 150 -0.69 3.55 -5.14
C LEU A 150 -1.74 3.52 -6.24
N ASP A 151 -1.75 4.49 -7.16
CA ASP A 151 -2.73 4.57 -8.25
C ASP A 151 -2.59 3.41 -9.23
N LYS A 152 -1.41 2.78 -9.29
CA LYS A 152 -1.11 1.60 -10.10
C LYS A 152 -1.36 0.27 -9.39
N ILE A 153 -1.80 0.30 -8.13
CA ILE A 153 -1.97 -0.90 -7.30
C ILE A 153 -3.46 -1.10 -7.04
N ASP A 154 -4.00 -2.27 -7.42
CA ASP A 154 -5.38 -2.65 -7.05
C ASP A 154 -5.45 -2.99 -5.56
N LEU A 155 -5.76 -1.98 -4.75
CA LEU A 155 -5.82 -2.07 -3.28
C LEU A 155 -6.88 -3.07 -2.77
N LYS A 156 -7.84 -3.50 -3.59
CA LYS A 156 -8.86 -4.49 -3.18
C LYS A 156 -8.28 -5.90 -3.06
N LYS A 157 -7.14 -6.15 -3.70
CA LYS A 157 -6.54 -7.49 -3.81
C LYS A 157 -5.45 -7.75 -2.78
N ILE A 158 -5.06 -6.73 -2.02
CA ILE A 158 -3.99 -6.81 -1.02
C ILE A 158 -4.55 -6.91 0.41
N LYS A 159 -3.78 -7.54 1.31
CA LYS A 159 -4.04 -7.52 2.75
C LYS A 159 -3.20 -6.41 3.38
N THR A 160 -3.88 -5.46 4.03
CA THR A 160 -3.27 -4.36 4.78
C THR A 160 -3.77 -4.37 6.23
N GLU A 161 -3.10 -3.66 7.14
CA GLU A 161 -3.69 -3.35 8.44
C GLU A 161 -4.85 -2.35 8.27
N LYS A 162 -5.67 -2.13 9.32
CA LYS A 162 -6.78 -1.15 9.33
C LYS A 162 -6.38 0.11 8.56
N PRO A 163 -7.25 0.64 7.68
CA PRO A 163 -6.86 1.55 6.62
C PRO A 163 -5.99 2.67 7.16
N VAL A 164 -4.72 2.65 6.77
CA VAL A 164 -3.80 3.75 7.02
C VAL A 164 -4.42 4.94 6.32
N LYS A 165 -4.75 6.00 7.07
CA LYS A 165 -5.15 7.28 6.50
C LYS A 165 -3.95 7.80 5.69
N VAL A 166 -3.89 7.43 4.42
CA VAL A 166 -2.93 8.00 3.48
C VAL A 166 -3.34 9.46 3.34
N LYS A 167 -2.61 10.35 4.00
CA LYS A 167 -2.62 11.76 3.61
C LYS A 167 -1.95 11.80 2.25
N VAL A 168 -2.75 11.64 1.20
CA VAL A 168 -2.33 12.01 -0.15
C VAL A 168 -1.91 13.47 -0.03
N LYS A 169 -0.62 13.75 -0.18
CA LYS A 169 -0.19 15.10 -0.47
C LYS A 169 -0.69 15.36 -1.88
N THR A 170 -1.93 15.80 -2.00
CA THR A 170 -2.34 16.56 -3.18
C THR A 170 -1.40 17.75 -3.20
N GLU A 171 -0.44 17.74 -4.13
CA GLU A 171 0.16 18.97 -4.62
C GLU A 171 -1.01 19.90 -4.92
N LYS A 172 -1.07 21.00 -4.17
CA LYS A 172 -1.97 22.08 -4.52
C LYS A 172 -1.43 22.60 -5.85
N GLN A 173 -2.06 22.21 -6.95
CA GLN A 173 -2.09 23.07 -8.12
C GLN A 173 -2.77 24.36 -7.62
N ASP A 174 -1.96 25.41 -7.49
CA ASP A 174 -2.47 26.74 -7.22
C ASP A 174 -3.34 27.13 -8.43
N LEU A 175 -4.65 26.97 -8.27
CA LEU A 175 -5.64 27.50 -9.19
C LEU A 175 -5.62 29.03 -9.08
N PRO A 176 -5.75 29.77 -10.21
CA PRO A 176 -5.68 31.22 -10.21
C PRO A 176 -6.73 31.86 -9.29
N ASP A 177 -6.33 32.94 -8.62
CA ASP A 177 -7.16 33.79 -7.76
C ASP A 177 -8.28 34.47 -8.56
N ASP A 178 -9.37 33.76 -8.88
CA ASP A 178 -10.66 34.41 -9.06
C ASP A 178 -11.85 33.48 -8.77
N LYS A 179 -12.71 33.96 -7.87
CA LYS A 179 -13.99 33.40 -7.39
C LYS A 179 -13.89 32.05 -6.68
N LYS A 180 -14.04 32.10 -5.34
CA LYS A 180 -14.36 30.97 -4.46
C LYS A 180 -15.56 30.18 -5.00
N ILE A 181 -15.33 29.18 -5.82
CA ILE A 181 -16.35 28.19 -6.17
C ILE A 181 -16.54 27.32 -4.92
N LYS A 182 -17.61 27.59 -4.17
CA LYS A 182 -18.00 26.74 -3.03
C LYS A 182 -18.21 25.32 -3.56
N SER A 183 -17.68 24.30 -2.87
CA SER A 183 -17.85 22.90 -3.27
C SER A 183 -19.34 22.54 -3.38
N PRO A 184 -19.76 21.69 -4.33
CA PRO A 184 -21.18 21.37 -4.56
C PRO A 184 -21.95 20.92 -3.31
N TRP A 185 -21.30 20.18 -2.40
CA TRP A 185 -21.93 19.78 -1.12
C TRP A 185 -22.07 20.94 -0.13
N LEU A 186 -21.19 21.94 -0.19
CA LEU A 186 -21.19 23.10 0.70
C LEU A 186 -22.31 24.06 0.30
N ILE A 187 -22.52 24.23 -1.01
CA ILE A 187 -23.67 24.92 -1.59
C ILE A 187 -24.96 24.20 -1.16
N ALA A 188 -25.02 22.88 -1.36
CA ALA A 188 -26.20 22.10 -0.98
C ALA A 188 -26.52 22.20 0.53
N ARG A 189 -25.50 22.18 1.39
CA ARG A 189 -25.67 22.30 2.85
C ARG A 189 -26.13 23.70 3.27
N GLU A 190 -25.57 24.75 2.68
CA GLU A 190 -25.99 26.14 2.96
C GLU A 190 -27.42 26.40 2.47
N GLU A 191 -27.78 25.90 1.28
CA GLU A 191 -29.16 25.97 0.77
C GLU A 191 -30.15 25.23 1.66
N GLU A 192 -29.76 24.08 2.23
CA GLU A 192 -30.59 23.32 3.15
C GLU A 192 -30.78 24.02 4.50
N GLU A 193 -29.73 24.67 5.02
CA GLU A 193 -29.81 25.52 6.22
C GLU A 193 -30.70 26.75 5.99
N GLU A 194 -30.60 27.41 4.84
CA GLU A 194 -31.42 28.57 4.52
C GLU A 194 -32.91 28.18 4.35
N ARG A 195 -33.19 27.06 3.68
CA ARG A 195 -34.55 26.51 3.58
C ARG A 195 -35.13 26.19 4.96
N ARG A 196 -34.32 25.62 5.85
CA ARG A 196 -34.73 25.32 7.23
C ARG A 196 -35.04 26.58 8.02
N ASN A 197 -34.18 27.60 7.94
CA ASN A 197 -34.40 28.88 8.63
C ASN A 197 -35.64 29.60 8.12
N ASN A 198 -35.90 29.56 6.80
CA ASN A 198 -37.11 30.13 6.22
C ASN A 198 -38.39 29.40 6.64
N ARG A 199 -38.34 28.07 6.83
CA ARG A 199 -39.47 27.31 7.40
C ARG A 199 -39.77 27.72 8.84
N LEU A 200 -38.75 27.79 9.68
CA LEU A 200 -38.89 28.19 11.08
C LEU A 200 -39.43 29.62 11.23
N LYS A 201 -38.96 30.56 10.41
CA LYS A 201 -39.49 31.92 10.38
C LYS A 201 -40.97 31.96 10.00
N LYS A 202 -41.39 31.19 9.00
CA LYS A 202 -42.80 31.11 8.60
C LYS A 202 -43.68 30.52 9.71
N GLU A 203 -43.23 29.45 10.35
CA GLU A 203 -43.95 28.83 11.47
C GLU A 203 -44.08 29.80 12.67
N GLU A 204 -43.04 30.59 12.93
CA GLU A 204 -43.08 31.62 13.98
C GLU A 204 -44.02 32.78 13.63
N GLU A 205 -44.00 33.26 12.39
CA GLU A 205 -44.95 34.27 11.90
C GLU A 205 -46.41 33.77 11.96
N GLU A 206 -46.66 32.52 11.61
CA GLU A 206 -47.98 31.89 11.72
C GLU A 206 -48.44 31.79 13.17
N ARG A 207 -47.57 31.30 14.07
CA ARG A 207 -47.86 31.27 15.52
C ARG A 207 -48.18 32.66 16.08
N VAL A 208 -47.42 33.68 15.68
CA VAL A 208 -47.66 35.06 16.13
C VAL A 208 -48.99 35.60 15.58
N LYS A 209 -49.33 35.29 14.32
CA LYS A 209 -50.63 35.66 13.73
C LYS A 209 -51.80 34.96 14.43
N GLU A 210 -51.67 33.67 14.70
CA GLU A 210 -52.67 32.90 15.43
C GLU A 210 -52.87 33.45 16.85
N GLU A 211 -51.78 33.75 17.56
CA GLU A 211 -51.83 34.34 18.90
C GLU A 211 -52.50 35.73 18.88
N ALA A 212 -52.18 36.56 17.89
CA ALA A 212 -52.80 37.88 17.71
C ALA A 212 -54.30 37.77 17.38
N GLU A 213 -54.70 36.80 16.54
CA GLU A 213 -56.10 36.55 16.22
C GLU A 213 -56.88 36.03 17.43
N LEU A 214 -56.27 35.16 18.23
CA LEU A 214 -56.84 34.63 19.47
C LEU A 214 -57.06 35.76 20.48
N LYS A 215 -56.05 36.64 20.67
CA LYS A 215 -56.18 37.86 21.50
C LYS A 215 -57.26 38.80 20.98
N ARG A 216 -57.41 38.96 19.66
CA ARG A 216 -58.48 39.77 19.05
C ARG A 216 -59.88 39.18 19.28
N LYS A 217 -60.01 37.85 19.26
CA LYS A 217 -61.26 37.14 19.56
C LYS A 217 -61.62 37.24 21.06
N LEU A 218 -60.63 37.08 21.95
CA LEU A 218 -60.82 37.26 23.40
C LEU A 218 -61.11 38.71 23.81
N GLY A 219 -60.50 39.71 23.15
CA GLY A 219 -60.75 41.13 23.39
C GLY A 219 -62.12 41.65 22.94
N LYS A 220 -62.86 40.87 22.13
CA LYS A 220 -64.25 41.14 21.73
C LYS A 220 -65.28 40.43 22.62
N GLY A 221 -64.84 39.68 23.62
CA GLY A 221 -65.69 39.21 24.69
C GLY A 221 -66.15 40.40 25.54
N LYS A 222 -67.36 40.89 25.28
CA LYS A 222 -68.04 41.88 26.13
C LYS A 222 -67.91 41.43 27.58
N ASN A 223 -67.25 42.26 28.40
CA ASN A 223 -67.19 42.08 29.84
C ASN A 223 -68.63 42.18 30.38
N PRO A 224 -69.24 41.10 30.90
CA PRO A 224 -70.67 41.11 31.27
C PRO A 224 -71.00 41.97 32.49
N TRP A 225 -69.99 42.52 33.18
CA TRP A 225 -70.13 43.09 34.52
C TRP A 225 -69.72 44.57 34.63
N LYS A 226 -69.86 45.37 33.57
CA LYS A 226 -69.78 46.85 33.65
C LYS A 226 -71.16 47.49 33.47
N LYS A 227 -72.03 47.27 34.44
CA LYS A 227 -73.11 48.18 34.85
C LYS A 227 -73.42 47.87 36.30
N VAL A 228 -72.88 48.67 37.22
CA VAL A 228 -73.55 49.39 38.33
C VAL A 228 -72.56 50.43 38.82
#